data_AF-A0A8X7TDZ0-F1
#
_entry.id   AF-A0A8X7TDZ0-F1
#
_cell.length_a   1.000
_cell.length_b   1.000
_cell.length_c   1.000
_cell.angle_alpha   90.00
_cell.angle_beta   90.00
_cell.angle_gamma   90.00
#
_symmetry.space_group_name_H-M   'P 1'
#
loop_
_entity.id
_entity.type
_entity.pdbx_description
1 polymer ?
#
loop_
_entity_poly.entity_id
_entity_poly.type
_entity_poly.pdbx_seq_one_letter_code
_entity_poly.pdbx_strand_id
1 'polypeptide(L)'
;MGWYHIKYHSYHMHRYGAGIDDELALEAPGDYTRDIGYLQFSKYSNGSDNVLNRVWYQPEEIFPVTGTPEVREHIFWVPVDKSYLNFARQLEDTKLPQCVNTTCLPRPPKVTIVDRGTAVALICHQQSIPFVVIRALSDLAGGGSDMSNEADIFGSLAAQNSVDVLVKFVGLLPPHGSKIQSE
;
A
#
# COMPACT_ATOMS: atom_id res chain seq x y z
N MET A 1 -0.38 -13.99 -12.69
CA MET A 1 -1.02 -12.67 -12.48
C MET A 1 -1.98 -12.78 -11.31
N GLY A 2 -1.52 -12.46 -10.10
CA GLY A 2 -2.35 -12.36 -8.89
C GLY A 2 -2.01 -11.07 -8.18
N TRP A 3 -2.61 -9.96 -8.60
CA TRP A 3 -2.45 -8.67 -7.94
C TRP A 3 -3.83 -8.16 -7.53
N TYR A 4 -4.24 -8.45 -6.29
CA TYR A 4 -5.27 -7.65 -5.63
C TYR A 4 -4.58 -6.49 -4.91
N HIS A 5 -4.07 -5.55 -5.69
CA HIS A 5 -3.83 -4.22 -5.19
C HIS A 5 -5.16 -3.50 -5.17
N ILE A 6 -5.85 -3.47 -4.02
CA ILE A 6 -6.77 -2.35 -3.77
C ILE A 6 -5.87 -1.17 -3.38
N LYS A 7 -5.28 -0.58 -4.42
CA LYS A 7 -4.71 0.76 -4.38
C LYS A 7 -5.89 1.68 -4.69
N TYR A 8 -6.42 2.38 -3.68
CA TYR A 8 -7.17 3.62 -3.96
C TYR A 8 -6.14 4.67 -4.39
N HIS A 9 -5.59 4.48 -5.59
CA HIS A 9 -4.84 5.51 -6.28
C HIS A 9 -5.63 5.80 -7.54
N SER A 10 -6.29 6.95 -7.57
CA SER A 10 -7.04 7.42 -8.72
C SER A 10 -6.03 7.90 -9.76
N TYR A 11 -5.88 7.10 -10.82
CA TYR A 11 -5.05 7.46 -11.96
C TYR A 11 -5.93 8.08 -13.04
N HIS A 12 -5.61 9.32 -13.40
CA HIS A 12 -6.30 9.98 -14.50
C HIS A 12 -5.54 9.77 -15.80
N MET A 13 -6.06 8.85 -16.62
CA MET A 13 -5.55 8.56 -17.96
C MET A 13 -6.27 9.45 -18.96
N HIS A 14 -5.54 10.37 -19.60
CA HIS A 14 -6.12 11.24 -20.61
C HIS A 14 -5.88 10.68 -22.01
N ARG A 15 -6.85 10.81 -22.92
CA ARG A 15 -6.68 10.39 -24.33
C ARG A 15 -6.22 11.52 -25.24
N TYR A 16 -6.53 12.77 -24.89
CA TYR A 16 -6.21 13.96 -25.69
C TYR A 16 -5.52 15.03 -24.84
N GLY A 17 -4.19 15.08 -24.97
CA GLY A 17 -3.48 16.34 -25.18
C GLY A 17 -3.28 17.32 -24.04
N ALA A 18 -4.06 17.30 -22.95
CA ALA A 18 -3.91 18.29 -21.87
C ALA A 18 -2.44 18.35 -21.40
N GLY A 19 -1.76 19.43 -21.77
CA GLY A 19 -0.40 19.76 -21.36
C GLY A 19 -0.37 20.24 -19.93
N ILE A 20 0.81 20.60 -19.44
CA ILE A 20 0.95 21.23 -18.12
C ILE A 20 0.19 22.57 -18.02
N ASP A 21 -0.20 23.13 -19.16
CA ASP A 21 -0.90 24.41 -19.27
C ASP A 21 -2.43 24.29 -19.43
N ASP A 22 -2.96 23.08 -19.69
CA ASP A 22 -4.40 22.89 -19.93
C ASP A 22 -5.10 22.44 -18.66
N GLU A 23 -5.92 23.29 -18.03
CA GLU A 23 -6.64 22.97 -16.79
C GLU A 23 -7.51 21.70 -16.92
N LEU A 24 -7.33 20.75 -16.00
CA LEU A 24 -8.11 19.51 -15.96
C LEU A 24 -9.38 19.65 -15.13
N ALA A 25 -10.32 18.75 -15.38
CA ALA A 25 -11.47 18.60 -14.51
C ALA A 25 -11.00 18.36 -13.06
N LEU A 26 -11.61 19.08 -12.12
CA LEU A 26 -11.32 19.04 -10.69
C LEU A 26 -10.03 19.77 -10.24
N GLU A 27 -9.30 20.44 -11.14
CA GLU A 27 -8.17 21.32 -10.75
C GLU A 27 -8.64 22.66 -10.19
N ALA A 28 -9.58 23.36 -10.83
CA ALA A 28 -10.23 24.57 -10.32
C ALA A 28 -10.72 24.44 -8.86
N PRO A 29 -11.44 23.37 -8.48
CA PRO A 29 -11.89 23.18 -7.11
C PRO A 29 -10.79 22.68 -6.16
N GLY A 30 -9.57 22.41 -6.64
CA GLY A 30 -8.42 22.00 -5.84
C GLY A 30 -8.36 20.50 -5.53
N ASP A 31 -9.19 19.68 -6.16
CA ASP A 31 -9.30 18.25 -5.88
C ASP A 31 -8.34 17.40 -6.74
N TYR A 32 -7.64 18.05 -7.67
CA TYR A 32 -6.62 17.46 -8.53
C TYR A 32 -5.34 18.30 -8.50
N THR A 33 -4.18 17.63 -8.44
CA THR A 33 -2.86 18.27 -8.49
C THR A 33 -1.98 17.62 -9.56
N ARG A 34 -1.11 18.44 -10.16
CA ARG A 34 -0.06 18.00 -11.10
C ARG A 34 1.29 17.78 -10.44
N ASP A 35 1.42 18.13 -9.16
CA ASP A 35 2.69 18.17 -8.46
C ASP A 35 3.23 16.77 -8.17
N ILE A 36 2.37 15.75 -8.25
CA ILE A 36 2.69 14.39 -7.79
C ILE A 36 2.60 13.38 -8.94
N GLY A 37 3.74 12.70 -9.17
CA GLY A 37 3.93 11.60 -10.12
C GLY A 37 3.49 11.87 -11.55
N TYR A 38 3.98 12.98 -12.09
CA TYR A 38 4.00 13.26 -13.51
C TYR A 38 4.79 12.19 -14.29
N LEU A 39 4.09 11.44 -15.14
CA LEU A 39 4.72 10.52 -16.08
C LEU A 39 4.23 10.82 -17.50
N GLN A 40 5.16 11.10 -18.41
CA GLN A 40 4.88 11.26 -19.83
C GLN A 40 5.37 10.02 -20.58
N PHE A 41 4.45 9.20 -21.11
CA PHE A 41 4.82 7.94 -21.75
C PHE A 41 5.69 8.13 -23.00
N SER A 42 5.50 9.24 -23.73
CA SER A 42 6.28 9.51 -24.95
C SER A 42 7.79 9.68 -24.72
N LYS A 43 8.22 10.04 -23.49
CA LYS A 43 9.65 10.12 -23.14
C LYS A 43 10.35 8.77 -23.10
N TYR A 44 9.60 7.67 -23.06
CA TYR A 44 10.12 6.31 -22.91
C TYR A 44 9.92 5.47 -24.17
N SER A 45 9.39 6.04 -25.26
CA SER A 45 9.37 5.37 -26.56
C SER A 45 10.66 5.59 -27.32
N ASN A 46 11.16 4.53 -27.95
CA ASN A 46 12.34 4.60 -28.83
C ASN A 46 11.90 5.12 -30.21
N GLY A 47 11.57 6.41 -30.28
CA GLY A 47 10.94 7.06 -31.44
C GLY A 47 10.08 8.24 -31.02
N SER A 48 9.78 9.12 -31.99
CA SER A 48 9.03 10.38 -31.85
C SER A 48 7.79 10.29 -30.96
N ASP A 49 7.29 11.45 -30.52
CA ASP A 49 6.09 11.56 -29.68
C ASP A 49 4.96 10.62 -30.14
N ASN A 50 4.43 9.86 -29.19
CA ASN A 50 3.38 8.88 -29.43
C ASN A 50 2.06 9.34 -28.79
N VAL A 51 0.97 8.65 -29.13
CA VAL A 51 -0.39 8.99 -28.68
C VAL A 51 -0.69 8.54 -27.24
N LEU A 52 0.22 7.82 -26.57
CA LEU A 52 0.09 7.51 -25.15
C LEU A 52 0.41 8.77 -24.34
N ASN A 53 -0.52 9.15 -23.48
CA ASN A 53 -0.55 10.48 -22.88
C ASN A 53 0.30 10.59 -21.60
N ARG A 54 -0.08 11.52 -20.73
CA ARG A 54 0.49 11.75 -19.40
C ARG A 54 -0.37 11.10 -18.32
N VAL A 55 0.25 10.78 -17.20
CA VAL A 55 -0.38 10.33 -15.97
C VAL A 55 0.04 11.27 -14.86
N TRP A 56 -0.91 11.63 -14.00
CA TRP A 56 -0.65 12.28 -12.72
C TRP A 56 -1.40 11.52 -11.61
N TYR A 57 -0.94 11.69 -10.38
CA TYR A 57 -1.67 11.18 -9.22
C TYR A 57 -2.70 12.20 -8.73
N GLN A 58 -3.88 11.70 -8.41
CA GLN A 58 -4.86 12.45 -7.64
C GLN A 58 -4.80 12.01 -6.17
N PRO A 59 -4.69 12.95 -5.20
CA PRO A 59 -4.92 12.69 -3.78
C PRO A 59 -6.37 12.24 -3.53
N GLU A 60 -6.59 11.50 -2.45
CA GLU A 60 -7.92 11.02 -2.08
C GLU A 60 -8.64 12.04 -1.20
N GLU A 61 -9.96 12.17 -1.38
CA GLU A 61 -10.82 13.01 -0.55
C GLU A 61 -11.29 12.24 0.69
N ILE A 62 -11.15 12.86 1.87
CA ILE A 62 -11.61 12.30 3.13
C ILE A 62 -12.40 13.33 3.95
N PHE A 63 -13.28 12.81 4.79
CA PHE A 63 -14.06 13.57 5.77
C PHE A 63 -13.82 13.00 7.16
N PRO A 64 -12.77 13.46 7.88
CA PRO A 64 -12.41 12.91 9.17
C PRO A 64 -13.53 13.09 10.20
N VAL A 65 -13.76 12.07 11.02
CA VAL A 65 -14.76 12.13 12.10
C VAL A 65 -14.43 13.18 13.17
N THR A 66 -13.14 13.53 13.31
CA THR A 66 -12.64 14.55 14.24
C THR A 66 -12.56 15.95 13.63
N GLY A 67 -12.81 16.08 12.33
CA GLY A 67 -12.76 17.34 11.58
C GLY A 67 -14.04 18.16 11.68
N THR A 68 -14.09 19.24 10.91
CA THR A 68 -15.34 20.01 10.75
C THR A 68 -16.25 19.26 9.77
N PRO A 69 -17.52 18.98 10.13
CA PRO A 69 -18.45 18.35 9.20
C PRO A 69 -18.54 19.11 7.87
N GLU A 70 -18.65 18.38 6.76
CA GLU A 70 -18.71 18.93 5.40
C GLU A 70 -17.46 19.69 4.93
N VAL A 71 -16.37 19.68 5.72
CA VAL A 71 -15.06 20.15 5.26
C VAL A 71 -14.26 18.93 4.79
N ARG A 72 -13.96 18.91 3.49
CA ARG A 72 -13.12 17.87 2.87
C ARG A 72 -11.65 18.14 3.11
N GLU A 73 -10.88 17.07 3.30
CA GLU A 73 -9.43 17.07 3.35
C GLU A 73 -8.87 16.15 2.26
N HIS A 74 -7.64 16.42 1.81
CA HIS A 74 -6.97 15.62 0.80
C HIS A 74 -5.77 14.89 1.39
N ILE A 75 -5.69 13.58 1.14
CA ILE A 75 -4.59 12.75 1.62
C ILE A 75 -3.98 11.92 0.50
N PHE A 76 -2.66 11.95 0.42
CA PHE A 76 -1.90 11.13 -0.53
C PHE A 76 -1.29 9.88 0.13
N TRP A 77 -0.76 10.03 1.35
CA TRP A 77 -0.25 8.92 2.17
C TRP A 77 -1.00 8.85 3.49
N VAL A 78 -1.60 7.69 3.76
CA VAL A 78 -2.26 7.44 5.04
C VAL A 78 -1.20 7.08 6.10
N PRO A 79 -1.03 7.87 7.16
CA PRO A 79 -0.05 7.58 8.19
C PRO A 79 -0.48 6.40 9.05
N VAL A 80 0.48 5.55 9.42
CA VAL A 80 0.31 4.48 10.41
C VAL A 80 0.58 5.03 11.80
N ASP A 81 -0.08 4.48 12.82
CA ASP A 81 0.15 4.83 14.22
C ASP A 81 1.62 4.58 14.63
N LYS A 82 2.28 5.58 15.22
CA LYS A 82 3.70 5.52 15.58
C LYS A 82 3.99 4.42 16.60
N SER A 83 3.08 4.19 17.56
CA SER A 83 3.23 3.17 18.59
C SER A 83 3.16 1.79 17.95
N TYR A 84 2.18 1.57 17.07
CA TYR A 84 2.06 0.30 16.33
C TYR A 84 3.26 0.06 15.42
N LEU A 85 3.78 1.11 14.77
CA LEU A 85 5.00 1.00 13.98
C LEU A 85 6.21 0.61 14.83
N ASN A 86 6.34 1.15 16.04
CA ASN A 86 7.41 0.79 16.97
C ASN A 86 7.30 -0.65 17.46
N PHE A 87 6.10 -1.17 17.71
CA PHE A 87 5.91 -2.60 18.01
C PHE A 87 6.24 -3.47 16.80
N ALA A 88 5.83 -3.07 15.60
CA ALA A 88 6.11 -3.82 14.37
C ALA A 88 7.62 -3.93 14.08
N ARG A 89 8.42 -2.90 14.38
CA ARG A 89 9.89 -2.93 14.24
C ARG A 89 10.56 -4.05 15.05
N GLN A 90 10.00 -4.38 16.22
CA GLN A 90 10.55 -5.45 17.07
C GLN A 90 10.37 -6.84 16.45
N LEU A 91 9.54 -6.96 15.41
CA LEU A 91 9.26 -8.23 14.74
C LEU A 91 10.19 -8.49 13.55
N GLU A 92 11.06 -7.57 13.14
CA GLU A 92 11.94 -7.73 11.96
C GLU A 92 12.88 -8.94 12.05
N ASP A 93 13.33 -9.29 13.25
CA ASP A 93 14.20 -10.45 13.51
C ASP A 93 13.43 -11.77 13.72
N THR A 94 12.13 -11.78 13.44
CA THR A 94 11.29 -12.96 13.58
C THR A 94 11.67 -14.05 12.57
N LYS A 95 12.02 -15.23 13.08
CA LYS A 95 12.17 -16.44 12.26
C LYS A 95 10.80 -16.95 11.82
N LEU A 96 10.66 -17.14 10.51
CA LEU A 96 9.42 -17.59 9.86
C LEU A 96 9.64 -18.93 9.12
N PRO A 97 8.64 -19.82 9.10
CA PRO A 97 8.62 -21.00 8.25
C PRO A 97 8.94 -20.70 6.76
N GLN A 98 9.86 -21.47 6.18
CA GLN A 98 10.34 -21.32 4.80
C GLN A 98 9.78 -22.37 3.83
N CYS A 99 9.21 -23.46 4.35
CA CYS A 99 8.85 -24.62 3.55
C CYS A 99 7.41 -25.07 3.79
N VAL A 100 6.77 -25.57 2.74
CA VAL A 100 5.51 -26.32 2.80
C VAL A 100 5.81 -27.73 2.35
N ASN A 101 5.55 -28.71 3.23
CA ASN A 101 5.87 -30.12 2.99
C ASN A 101 7.36 -30.30 2.60
N THR A 102 7.64 -30.71 1.36
CA THR A 102 8.99 -30.92 0.82
C THR A 102 9.51 -29.74 0.00
N THR A 103 8.69 -28.72 -0.24
CA THR A 103 9.02 -27.59 -1.12
C THR A 103 9.33 -26.35 -0.30
N CYS A 104 10.50 -25.74 -0.52
CA CYS A 104 10.98 -24.59 0.22
C CYS A 104 11.13 -23.36 -0.67
N LEU A 105 10.92 -22.18 -0.09
CA LEU A 105 11.34 -20.94 -0.72
C LEU A 105 12.87 -20.91 -0.87
N PRO A 106 13.42 -20.30 -1.94
CA PRO A 106 14.87 -20.23 -2.14
C PRO A 106 15.59 -19.32 -1.14
N ARG A 107 14.85 -18.39 -0.52
CA ARG A 107 15.36 -17.50 0.53
C ARG A 107 14.46 -17.60 1.76
N PRO A 108 15.02 -17.47 2.97
CA PRO A 108 14.21 -17.45 4.18
C PRO A 108 13.29 -16.23 4.17
N PRO A 109 12.02 -16.39 4.54
CA PRO A 109 11.11 -15.26 4.67
C PRO A 109 11.58 -14.32 5.79
N LYS A 110 11.43 -13.02 5.55
CA LYS A 110 11.83 -11.96 6.46
C LYS A 110 10.67 -10.99 6.65
N VAL A 111 10.48 -10.54 7.88
CA VAL A 111 9.57 -9.43 8.19
C VAL A 111 10.28 -8.12 7.86
N THR A 112 9.63 -7.27 7.06
CA THR A 112 10.15 -5.96 6.70
C THR A 112 9.04 -4.93 6.75
N ILE A 113 9.38 -3.72 7.16
CA ILE A 113 8.48 -2.57 7.06
C ILE A 113 8.57 -2.02 5.64
N VAL A 114 7.42 -1.65 5.09
CA VAL A 114 7.29 -1.04 3.77
C VAL A 114 6.42 0.21 3.87
N ASP A 115 6.66 1.18 2.98
CA ASP A 115 6.01 2.48 3.02
C ASP A 115 4.54 2.45 2.56
N ARG A 116 4.09 1.37 1.90
CA ARG A 116 2.81 1.35 1.18
C ARG A 116 1.84 0.29 1.69
N GLY A 117 0.69 0.77 2.16
CA GLY A 117 -0.36 0.00 2.82
C GLY A 117 -1.54 -0.39 1.93
N THR A 118 -2.69 -0.56 2.57
CA THR A 118 -3.94 -1.07 1.97
C THR A 118 -4.99 0.02 1.89
N ALA A 119 -5.89 -0.09 0.92
CA ALA A 119 -7.09 0.73 0.80
C ALA A 119 -7.89 0.90 2.10
N VAL A 120 -8.03 -0.17 2.88
CA VAL A 120 -8.75 -0.16 4.17
C VAL A 120 -8.12 0.82 5.18
N ALA A 121 -6.82 1.14 5.04
CA ALA A 121 -6.15 2.14 5.87
C ALA A 121 -6.84 3.52 5.81
N LEU A 122 -7.38 3.89 4.64
CA LEU A 122 -8.06 5.16 4.44
C LEU A 122 -9.29 5.28 5.34
N ILE A 123 -10.11 4.23 5.39
CA ILE A 123 -11.33 4.22 6.19
C ILE A 123 -10.98 4.21 7.68
N CYS A 124 -9.99 3.43 8.10
CA CYS A 124 -9.51 3.45 9.49
C CYS A 124 -9.04 4.86 9.89
N HIS A 125 -8.30 5.54 9.01
CA HIS A 125 -7.83 6.90 9.24
C HIS A 125 -9.00 7.89 9.33
N GLN A 126 -9.94 7.83 8.40
CA GLN A 126 -11.12 8.70 8.41
C GLN A 126 -11.96 8.54 9.69
N GLN A 127 -12.05 7.31 10.22
CA GLN A 127 -12.75 7.00 11.46
C GLN A 127 -11.91 7.21 12.72
N SER A 128 -10.70 7.76 12.61
CA SER A 128 -9.76 7.95 13.74
C SER A 128 -9.47 6.64 14.52
N ILE A 129 -9.38 5.52 13.79
CA ILE A 129 -9.07 4.20 14.36
C ILE A 129 -7.59 3.88 14.08
N PRO A 130 -6.76 3.68 15.13
CA PRO A 130 -5.37 3.23 14.96
C PRO A 130 -5.31 1.89 14.24
N PHE A 131 -4.46 1.79 13.20
CA PHE A 131 -4.35 0.59 12.39
C PHE A 131 -2.88 0.25 12.07
N VAL A 132 -2.65 -1.02 11.78
CA VAL A 132 -1.41 -1.53 11.19
C VAL A 132 -1.78 -2.58 10.15
N VAL A 133 -0.99 -2.70 9.08
CA VAL A 133 -1.25 -3.63 8.00
C VAL A 133 -0.11 -4.65 7.95
N ILE A 134 -0.45 -5.92 8.21
CA ILE A 134 0.47 -7.04 8.06
C ILE A 134 0.11 -7.76 6.76
N ARG A 135 1.08 -7.95 5.89
CA ARG A 135 0.93 -8.69 4.63
C ARG A 135 2.06 -9.68 4.48
N ALA A 136 1.73 -10.85 3.96
CA ALA A 136 2.70 -11.83 3.52
C ALA A 136 2.63 -11.97 2.00
N LEU A 137 3.78 -12.19 1.36
CA LEU A 137 3.87 -12.48 -0.07
C LEU A 137 3.99 -13.99 -0.26
N SER A 138 3.16 -14.54 -1.14
CA SER A 138 3.13 -15.97 -1.48
C SER A 138 3.91 -16.30 -2.76
N ASP A 139 4.47 -15.32 -3.46
CA ASP A 139 5.23 -15.54 -4.69
C ASP A 139 6.45 -14.61 -4.78
N LEU A 140 7.37 -15.00 -5.65
CA LEU A 140 8.43 -14.11 -6.14
C LEU A 140 7.82 -13.38 -7.33
N ALA A 141 7.11 -12.27 -7.08
CA ALA A 141 6.46 -11.47 -8.11
C ALA A 141 7.43 -11.13 -9.28
N GLY A 142 7.38 -11.92 -10.36
CA GLY A 142 8.25 -11.80 -11.54
C GLY A 142 9.66 -12.42 -11.41
N GLY A 143 9.96 -13.10 -10.30
CA GLY A 143 11.22 -13.83 -10.06
C GLY A 143 11.03 -15.36 -9.96
N GLY A 144 9.80 -15.85 -10.13
CA GLY A 144 9.46 -17.27 -10.24
C GLY A 144 9.75 -17.84 -11.62
N SER A 145 9.48 -19.13 -11.80
CA SER A 145 9.55 -19.76 -13.11
C SER A 145 8.27 -19.48 -13.90
N ASP A 146 8.36 -19.23 -15.20
CA ASP A 146 7.18 -19.04 -16.06
C ASP A 146 6.29 -20.31 -16.20
N MET A 147 6.67 -21.41 -15.53
CA MET A 147 6.04 -22.72 -15.69
C MET A 147 4.91 -23.00 -14.70
N SER A 148 4.89 -22.38 -13.52
CA SER A 148 3.84 -22.62 -12.53
C SER A 148 3.61 -21.40 -11.63
N ASN A 149 2.37 -21.20 -11.19
CA ASN A 149 2.04 -20.14 -10.24
C ASN A 149 2.51 -20.55 -8.84
N GLU A 150 3.62 -20.00 -8.37
CA GLU A 150 4.14 -20.30 -7.03
C GLU A 150 3.18 -19.89 -5.90
N ALA A 151 2.22 -19.00 -6.18
CA ALA A 151 1.19 -18.62 -5.20
C ALA A 151 0.28 -19.78 -4.80
N ASP A 152 0.02 -20.74 -5.69
CA ASP A 152 -0.79 -21.92 -5.37
C ASP A 152 -0.04 -22.91 -4.47
N ILE A 153 1.30 -22.83 -4.44
CA ILE A 153 2.18 -23.68 -3.63
C ILE A 153 2.44 -23.06 -2.27
N PHE A 154 2.79 -21.77 -2.22
CA PHE A 154 3.19 -21.08 -0.99
C PHE A 154 2.09 -20.22 -0.38
N GLY A 155 0.88 -20.21 -0.94
CA GLY A 155 -0.26 -19.46 -0.38
C GLY A 155 -0.54 -19.83 1.08
N SER A 156 -0.49 -21.12 1.41
CA SER A 156 -0.64 -21.60 2.79
C SER A 156 0.52 -21.16 3.69
N LEU A 157 1.76 -21.15 3.18
CA LEU A 157 2.94 -20.65 3.90
C LEU A 157 2.82 -19.16 4.21
N ALA A 158 2.41 -18.37 3.22
CA ALA A 158 2.22 -16.93 3.37
C ALA A 158 1.12 -16.64 4.40
N ALA A 159 0.00 -17.37 4.35
CA ALA A 159 -1.06 -17.27 5.34
C ALA A 159 -0.55 -17.61 6.76
N GLN A 160 0.18 -18.71 6.91
CA GLN A 160 0.78 -19.11 8.19
C GLN A 160 1.75 -18.04 8.72
N ASN A 161 2.68 -17.58 7.89
CA ASN A 161 3.63 -16.53 8.25
C ASN A 161 2.92 -15.24 8.65
N SER A 162 1.84 -14.86 7.95
CA SER A 162 1.05 -13.69 8.30
C SER A 162 0.38 -13.82 9.68
N VAL A 163 -0.15 -15.00 9.99
CA VAL A 163 -0.78 -15.28 11.30
C VAL A 163 0.28 -15.31 12.41
N ASP A 164 1.44 -15.93 12.18
CA ASP A 164 2.53 -15.98 13.15
C ASP A 164 3.03 -14.57 13.54
N VAL A 165 3.18 -13.69 12.55
CA VAL A 165 3.54 -12.28 12.78
C VAL A 165 2.43 -11.55 13.53
N LEU A 166 1.17 -11.76 13.17
CA LEU A 166 0.02 -11.14 13.84
C LEU A 166 -0.07 -11.56 15.31
N VAL A 167 0.06 -12.85 15.62
CA VAL A 167 0.01 -13.36 17.00
C VAL A 167 1.13 -12.76 17.84
N LYS A 168 2.35 -12.69 17.29
CA LYS A 168 3.48 -12.03 17.96
C LYS A 168 3.24 -10.54 18.17
N PHE A 169 2.69 -9.85 17.17
CA PHE A 169 2.33 -8.44 17.29
C PHE A 169 1.32 -8.20 18.41
N VAL A 170 0.24 -8.99 18.46
CA VAL A 170 -0.78 -8.90 19.53
C VAL A 170 -0.16 -9.15 20.91
N GLY A 171 0.82 -10.05 21.01
CA GLY A 171 1.57 -10.29 22.25
C GLY A 171 2.44 -9.12 22.71
N LEU A 172 2.79 -8.18 21.82
CA LEU A 172 3.50 -6.94 22.16
C LEU A 172 2.57 -5.80 22.61
N LEU A 173 1.27 -5.92 22.31
CA LEU A 173 0.31 -4.89 22.70
C LEU A 173 0.09 -4.90 24.20
N PRO A 174 -0.09 -3.72 24.83
CA PRO A 174 -0.33 -3.65 26.25
C PRO A 174 -1.69 -4.28 26.61
N PRO A 175 -1.82 -4.88 27.80
CA PRO A 175 -3.09 -5.45 28.25
C PRO A 175 -4.18 -4.37 28.33
N HIS A 176 -5.40 -4.80 27.99
CA HIS A 176 -6.58 -3.96 27.86
C HIS A 176 -6.78 -3.07 29.09
N GLY A 177 -6.73 -1.74 28.90
CA GLY A 177 -6.87 -0.73 29.96
C GLY A 177 -5.60 0.09 30.24
N SER A 178 -4.46 -0.29 29.68
CA SER A 178 -3.25 0.54 29.72
C SER A 178 -3.30 1.56 28.57
N LYS A 179 -3.24 2.87 28.87
CA LYS A 179 -3.17 3.90 27.82
C LYS A 179 -1.89 3.69 27.00
N ILE A 180 -2.05 3.52 25.69
CA ILE A 180 -0.94 3.68 24.75
C ILE A 180 -0.60 5.17 24.78
N GLN A 181 0.56 5.53 25.33
CA GLN A 181 0.99 6.92 25.36
C GLN A 181 1.34 7.35 23.93
N SER A 182 0.39 8.03 23.29
CA SER A 182 0.63 8.80 22.08
C SER A 182 1.33 10.10 22.48
N GLU A 183 2.61 10.24 22.14
CA GLU A 183 3.31 11.53 22.10
C GLU A 183 2.95 12.31 20.82
#